data_AF-A0A8X6KK91-F1
#
_entry.id   AF-A0A8X6KK91-F1
#
_cell.length_a   1.000
_cell.length_b   1.000
_cell.length_c   1.000
_cell.angle_alpha   90.00
_cell.angle_beta   90.00
_cell.angle_gamma   90.00
#
_symmetry.space_group_name_H-M   'P 1'
#
loop_
_entity.id
_entity.type
_entity.pdbx_description
1 polymer ?
#
loop_
_entity_poly.entity_id
_entity_poly.type
_entity_poly.pdbx_seq_one_letter_code
_entity_poly.pdbx_strand_id
1 'polypeptide(L)'
;MLNVDKYAVNHVGDQIYNPLSRQYATYLIEEAGVNHKVQFVPRNANGSFNFIKDHDGMILYPFNLTVNFPIFPQNQKGRKEIYPHDAEGNEVILPKLGTLSWNYAKDEDGNAYYPTDKTGEEIVQGDYIYDEDGSFKYPLNREGMPKYEKDDTTHDEVYVIKMDLSINWGVDKNGNQRYAKKENGDEYYPINGEFIYDPSGSPQYARTREGNIIFPLDVERNESYLMDDGGSDVIYMGDVLLDRYAKTRSGEEIYPIQITHQIARRYKEVLLNEKYATTHLQEVKYPLDEYGNEYTLDIPIQIAGKEKDYFPRGYPITNDNWVIVPEVEGKEFISDQLLPKVQATNIIGKLYREGKHYRDYVTNVKSTRLSRAARQKYNIFPYVLGASNPPPLNNLLNPPPVPPNKPLPKVSQPLNWSLIGMVLIGFIYLLYQFFLKATK
;
A
#
# COMPACT_ATOMS: atom_id res chain seq x y z
N MET A 1 40.04 -56.82 -2.73
CA MET A 1 40.51 -55.45 -2.99
C MET A 1 39.42 -54.69 -3.73
N LEU A 2 38.68 -53.86 -3.00
CA LEU A 2 38.18 -52.56 -3.47
C LEU A 2 38.21 -51.68 -2.22
N ASN A 3 39.33 -50.97 -2.10
CA ASN A 3 39.60 -49.94 -1.11
C ASN A 3 38.73 -48.72 -1.44
N VAL A 4 37.92 -48.27 -0.48
CA VAL A 4 37.75 -46.85 -0.17
C VAL A 4 37.52 -46.73 1.35
N ASP A 5 38.61 -46.64 2.11
CA ASP A 5 38.58 -46.05 3.43
C ASP A 5 38.68 -44.52 3.29
N LYS A 6 37.92 -43.78 4.12
CA LYS A 6 38.39 -42.66 4.98
C LYS A 6 37.20 -41.92 5.60
N TYR A 7 36.84 -42.27 6.83
CA TYR A 7 36.24 -41.33 7.77
C TYR A 7 37.25 -41.16 8.92
N ALA A 8 37.78 -39.96 9.08
CA ALA A 8 38.88 -39.65 9.99
C ALA A 8 38.37 -39.37 11.42
N VAL A 9 39.12 -39.86 12.41
CA VAL A 9 39.04 -39.48 13.83
C VAL A 9 39.93 -38.25 14.07
N ASN A 10 39.57 -37.35 15.00
CA ASN A 10 40.58 -36.56 15.74
C ASN A 10 40.08 -36.11 17.14
N HIS A 11 40.97 -36.26 18.12
CA HIS A 11 41.04 -35.84 19.52
C HIS A 11 40.90 -34.33 19.84
N VAL A 12 40.20 -33.54 19.03
CA VAL A 12 39.80 -32.17 19.43
C VAL A 12 38.33 -32.01 19.06
N GLY A 13 37.46 -32.20 20.07
CA GLY A 13 36.03 -32.46 19.97
C GLY A 13 35.23 -31.46 19.13
N ASP A 14 34.09 -31.82 18.54
CA ASP A 14 33.27 -33.00 18.74
C ASP A 14 32.75 -33.52 17.38
N GLN A 15 33.13 -34.75 17.03
CA GLN A 15 32.42 -35.59 16.08
C GLN A 15 31.65 -36.64 16.87
N ILE A 16 30.37 -36.41 17.13
CA ILE A 16 29.53 -37.40 17.79
C ILE A 16 28.80 -38.18 16.71
N TYR A 17 29.24 -39.41 16.48
CA TYR A 17 28.49 -40.37 15.68
C TYR A 17 27.17 -40.67 16.39
N ASN A 18 26.04 -40.65 15.69
CA ASN A 18 24.80 -41.19 16.26
C ASN A 18 24.89 -42.72 16.22
N PRO A 19 25.00 -43.43 17.36
CA PRO A 19 25.18 -44.89 17.36
C PRO A 19 23.98 -45.65 16.78
N LEU A 20 22.83 -44.98 16.58
CA LEU A 20 21.62 -45.56 15.99
C LEU A 20 21.46 -45.26 14.49
N SER A 21 22.28 -44.38 13.90
CA SER A 21 22.22 -44.07 12.48
C SER A 21 23.62 -43.89 11.90
N ARG A 22 24.04 -44.82 11.03
CA ARG A 22 25.35 -44.81 10.34
C ARG A 22 25.49 -43.71 9.30
N GLN A 23 24.56 -42.75 9.25
CA GLN A 23 24.34 -41.91 8.08
C GLN A 23 24.92 -40.50 8.22
N TYR A 24 25.33 -39.99 9.40
CA TYR A 24 25.89 -38.63 9.48
C TYR A 24 26.98 -38.49 10.54
N ALA A 25 28.06 -37.78 10.19
CA ALA A 25 28.92 -37.15 11.19
C ALA A 25 28.27 -35.84 11.65
N THR A 26 28.32 -35.54 12.94
CA THR A 26 27.93 -34.23 13.47
C THR A 26 29.17 -33.39 13.79
N TYR A 27 29.08 -32.08 13.64
CA TYR A 27 30.15 -31.14 13.95
C TYR A 27 29.57 -29.93 14.69
N LEU A 28 30.37 -29.32 15.56
CA LEU A 28 30.03 -28.05 16.19
C LEU A 28 30.66 -26.92 15.38
N ILE A 29 29.84 -26.01 14.84
CA ILE A 29 30.30 -24.77 14.21
C ILE A 29 29.91 -23.60 15.10
N GLU A 30 30.78 -22.61 15.23
CA GLU A 30 30.46 -21.34 15.91
C GLU A 30 30.11 -20.30 14.85
N GLU A 31 28.91 -19.73 14.93
CA GLU A 31 28.43 -18.66 14.06
C GLU A 31 27.89 -17.53 14.92
N ALA A 32 28.40 -16.30 14.73
CA ALA A 32 28.02 -15.12 15.51
C ALA A 32 28.06 -15.32 17.06
N GLY A 33 28.96 -16.17 17.56
CA GLY A 33 29.10 -16.48 19.00
C GLY A 33 28.14 -17.55 19.52
N VAL A 34 27.38 -18.22 18.65
CA VAL A 34 26.48 -19.33 18.99
C VAL A 34 27.03 -20.63 18.40
N ASN A 35 27.08 -21.68 19.22
CA ASN A 35 27.49 -23.01 18.77
C ASN A 35 26.30 -23.77 18.16
N HIS A 36 26.42 -24.14 16.89
CA HIS A 36 25.45 -24.95 16.16
C HIS A 36 25.99 -26.37 15.95
N LYS A 37 25.16 -27.37 16.25
CA LYS A 37 25.45 -28.77 15.96
C LYS A 37 24.89 -29.12 14.59
N VAL A 38 25.74 -29.27 13.60
CA VAL A 38 25.35 -29.54 12.21
C VAL A 38 25.70 -30.96 11.80
N GLN A 39 24.89 -31.57 10.95
CA GLN A 39 25.24 -32.79 10.23
C GLN A 39 26.11 -32.42 9.02
N PHE A 40 27.08 -33.28 8.67
CA PHE A 40 28.03 -33.01 7.58
C PHE A 40 27.91 -34.05 6.46
N VAL A 41 27.96 -33.59 5.20
CA VAL A 41 27.96 -34.44 4.00
C VAL A 41 29.35 -34.47 3.36
N PRO A 42 29.96 -35.65 3.14
CA PRO A 42 31.27 -35.74 2.50
C PRO A 42 31.22 -35.20 1.06
N ARG A 43 32.34 -34.66 0.56
CA ARG A 43 32.48 -34.23 -0.85
C ARG A 43 33.28 -35.27 -1.65
N ASN A 44 32.92 -35.43 -2.91
CA ASN A 44 33.68 -36.18 -3.90
C ASN A 44 34.94 -35.41 -4.31
N ALA A 45 35.91 -36.11 -4.92
CA ALA A 45 37.18 -35.51 -5.36
C ALA A 45 37.03 -34.39 -6.40
N ASN A 46 35.92 -34.36 -7.14
CA ASN A 46 35.56 -33.32 -8.09
C ASN A 46 34.82 -32.12 -7.46
N GLY A 47 34.69 -32.10 -6.13
CA GLY A 47 34.03 -31.03 -5.38
C GLY A 47 32.51 -31.17 -5.26
N SER A 48 31.88 -32.16 -5.91
CA SER A 48 30.43 -32.40 -5.75
C SER A 48 30.13 -33.00 -4.38
N PHE A 49 28.96 -32.71 -3.82
CA PHE A 49 28.54 -33.32 -2.57
C PHE A 49 28.19 -34.80 -2.78
N ASN A 50 28.68 -35.67 -1.91
CA ASN A 50 28.33 -37.08 -1.85
C ASN A 50 27.14 -37.25 -0.91
N PHE A 51 25.99 -36.79 -1.40
CA PHE A 51 24.73 -36.89 -0.68
C PHE A 51 24.38 -38.35 -0.37
N ILE A 52 23.91 -38.57 0.86
CA ILE A 52 23.50 -39.90 1.30
C ILE A 52 22.07 -40.10 0.84
N LYS A 53 21.78 -41.27 0.27
CA LYS A 53 20.44 -41.65 -0.15
C LYS A 53 19.84 -42.64 0.84
N ASP A 54 18.54 -42.55 1.10
CA ASP A 54 17.83 -43.58 1.84
C ASP A 54 17.58 -44.84 0.98
N HIS A 55 16.87 -45.81 1.53
CA HIS A 55 16.58 -47.07 0.84
C HIS A 55 15.70 -46.92 -0.41
N ASP A 56 14.98 -45.81 -0.55
CA ASP A 56 14.15 -45.48 -1.71
C ASP A 56 14.92 -44.63 -2.74
N GLY A 57 16.19 -44.30 -2.45
CA GLY A 57 17.05 -43.49 -3.32
C GLY A 57 16.90 -41.98 -3.13
N MET A 58 16.12 -41.54 -2.14
CA MET A 58 15.90 -40.13 -1.82
C MET A 58 17.09 -39.57 -1.07
N ILE A 59 17.54 -38.38 -1.43
CA ILE A 59 18.67 -37.75 -0.75
C ILE A 59 18.25 -37.33 0.67
N LEU A 60 19.04 -37.74 1.66
CA LEU A 60 18.99 -37.32 3.03
C LEU A 60 19.94 -36.11 3.24
N TYR A 61 19.46 -35.06 3.93
CA TYR A 61 20.16 -33.78 4.05
C TYR A 61 20.85 -33.59 5.39
N PRO A 62 21.93 -32.79 5.42
CA PRO A 62 22.48 -32.33 6.66
C PRO A 62 21.52 -31.33 7.33
N PHE A 63 21.20 -31.56 8.59
CA PHE A 63 20.46 -30.63 9.44
C PHE A 63 21.38 -29.86 10.39
N ASN A 64 21.08 -28.59 10.60
CA ASN A 64 21.43 -27.90 11.83
C ASN A 64 20.51 -28.40 12.95
N LEU A 65 21.03 -29.33 13.77
CA LEU A 65 20.29 -29.99 14.84
C LEU A 65 20.00 -29.06 16.02
N THR A 66 20.70 -27.92 16.13
CA THR A 66 20.43 -26.93 17.19
C THR A 66 19.12 -26.21 16.95
N VAL A 67 18.86 -25.78 15.71
CA VAL A 67 17.63 -25.06 15.31
C VAL A 67 16.64 -25.94 14.55
N ASN A 68 16.99 -27.21 14.34
CA ASN A 68 16.22 -28.20 13.60
C ASN A 68 15.85 -27.72 12.17
N PHE A 69 16.86 -27.22 11.46
CA PHE A 69 16.72 -26.60 10.14
C PHE A 69 17.61 -27.32 9.10
N PRO A 70 17.13 -27.63 7.89
CA PRO A 70 17.96 -28.27 6.87
C PRO A 70 18.97 -27.29 6.28
N ILE A 71 20.14 -27.80 5.88
CA ILE A 71 21.19 -27.00 5.24
C ILE A 71 21.13 -27.29 3.74
N PHE A 72 20.77 -26.27 2.95
CA PHE A 72 20.75 -26.38 1.50
C PHE A 72 22.15 -26.24 0.90
N PRO A 73 22.50 -27.03 -0.12
CA PRO A 73 23.73 -26.84 -0.89
C PRO A 73 23.71 -25.50 -1.60
N GLN A 74 24.82 -24.77 -1.60
CA GLN A 74 24.94 -23.54 -2.38
C GLN A 74 25.56 -23.79 -3.76
N ASN A 75 25.23 -22.93 -4.72
CA ASN A 75 25.87 -22.88 -6.02
C ASN A 75 27.38 -22.60 -5.90
N GLN A 76 28.13 -22.73 -7.00
CA GLN A 76 29.60 -22.54 -6.97
C GLN A 76 30.04 -21.15 -6.49
N LYS A 77 29.17 -20.15 -6.58
CA LYS A 77 29.42 -18.79 -6.10
C LYS A 77 29.07 -18.60 -4.62
N GLY A 78 28.47 -19.60 -3.97
CA GLY A 78 28.04 -19.53 -2.57
C GLY A 78 26.88 -18.57 -2.32
N ARG A 79 26.12 -18.20 -3.35
CA ARG A 79 25.10 -17.14 -3.26
C ARG A 79 23.68 -17.63 -3.30
N LYS A 80 23.41 -18.73 -3.99
CA LYS A 80 22.08 -19.32 -4.13
C LYS A 80 22.09 -20.72 -3.58
N GLU A 81 21.12 -21.05 -2.75
CA GLU A 81 20.82 -22.41 -2.32
C GLU A 81 20.15 -23.18 -3.47
N ILE A 82 20.40 -24.49 -3.54
CA ILE A 82 19.99 -25.34 -4.64
C ILE A 82 19.15 -26.49 -4.10
N TYR A 83 17.98 -26.69 -4.70
CA TYR A 83 17.20 -27.89 -4.44
C TYR A 83 17.85 -29.12 -5.06
N PRO A 84 17.76 -30.24 -4.36
CA PRO A 84 18.15 -31.50 -4.96
C PRO A 84 17.13 -32.04 -5.92
N HIS A 85 17.56 -32.98 -6.76
CA HIS A 85 16.70 -33.61 -7.73
C HIS A 85 16.41 -35.08 -7.33
N ASP A 86 15.17 -35.53 -7.54
CA ASP A 86 14.79 -36.95 -7.47
C ASP A 86 15.33 -37.73 -8.68
N ALA A 87 14.97 -39.02 -8.79
CA ALA A 87 15.43 -39.87 -9.88
C ALA A 87 14.86 -39.44 -11.24
N GLU A 88 13.71 -38.79 -11.24
CA GLU A 88 12.99 -38.26 -12.39
C GLU A 88 13.49 -36.87 -12.82
N GLY A 89 14.33 -36.24 -12.01
CA GLY A 89 14.91 -34.93 -12.26
C GLY A 89 14.08 -33.76 -11.74
N ASN A 90 13.12 -33.99 -10.84
CA ASN A 90 12.34 -32.93 -10.20
C ASN A 90 13.05 -32.44 -8.94
N GLU A 91 13.00 -31.14 -8.68
CA GLU A 91 13.50 -30.57 -7.44
C GLU A 91 12.63 -31.01 -6.23
N VAL A 92 13.27 -31.40 -5.12
CA VAL A 92 12.59 -32.00 -3.95
C VAL A 92 12.57 -31.04 -2.77
N ILE A 93 11.38 -30.79 -2.22
CA ILE A 93 11.16 -29.98 -1.00
C ILE A 93 11.56 -30.79 0.23
N LEU A 94 12.20 -30.12 1.19
CA LEU A 94 12.63 -30.73 2.43
C LEU A 94 11.63 -30.44 3.56
N PRO A 95 10.97 -31.46 4.14
CA PRO A 95 10.10 -31.25 5.29
C PRO A 95 10.92 -30.74 6.48
N LYS A 96 10.33 -29.86 7.29
CA LYS A 96 10.90 -29.48 8.57
C LYS A 96 10.66 -30.61 9.58
N LEU A 97 11.75 -31.15 10.11
CA LEU A 97 11.72 -32.33 10.97
C LEU A 97 10.76 -32.11 12.16
N GLY A 98 9.76 -32.97 12.33
CA GLY A 98 8.83 -32.89 13.47
C GLY A 98 7.73 -31.83 13.36
N THR A 99 7.55 -31.19 12.20
CA THR A 99 6.47 -30.23 11.95
C THR A 99 5.84 -30.46 10.57
N LEU A 100 4.64 -29.93 10.34
CA LEU A 100 3.98 -29.94 9.02
C LEU A 100 4.45 -28.83 8.08
N SER A 101 5.50 -28.08 8.44
CA SER A 101 6.05 -27.02 7.60
C SER A 101 7.17 -27.50 6.70
N TRP A 102 7.38 -26.78 5.61
CA TRP A 102 8.36 -27.08 4.58
C TRP A 102 9.49 -26.05 4.62
N ASN A 103 10.72 -26.49 4.32
CA ASN A 103 11.84 -25.58 4.15
C ASN A 103 12.12 -25.40 2.67
N TYR A 104 12.46 -24.16 2.33
CA TYR A 104 12.68 -23.75 0.96
C TYR A 104 14.08 -23.21 0.78
N ALA A 105 14.66 -23.47 -0.39
CA ALA A 105 15.95 -22.93 -0.76
C ALA A 105 15.84 -21.42 -1.02
N LYS A 106 16.90 -20.68 -0.70
CA LYS A 106 17.02 -19.24 -0.91
C LYS A 106 17.77 -18.88 -2.20
N ASP A 107 17.31 -17.86 -2.91
CA ASP A 107 17.96 -17.31 -4.09
C ASP A 107 19.19 -16.44 -3.75
N GLU A 108 19.78 -15.77 -4.74
CA GLU A 108 20.97 -14.92 -4.54
C GLU A 108 20.72 -13.70 -3.66
N ASP A 109 19.47 -13.31 -3.50
CA ASP A 109 19.01 -12.18 -2.69
C ASP A 109 18.50 -12.65 -1.31
N GLY A 110 18.56 -13.96 -1.04
CA GLY A 110 18.12 -14.57 0.22
C GLY A 110 16.62 -14.83 0.29
N ASN A 111 15.88 -14.71 -0.82
CA ASN A 111 14.44 -14.99 -0.87
C ASN A 111 14.20 -16.47 -1.08
N ALA A 112 13.27 -17.06 -0.34
CA ALA A 112 12.85 -18.42 -0.60
C ALA A 112 12.11 -18.53 -1.94
N TYR A 113 12.40 -19.58 -2.71
CA TYR A 113 11.80 -19.82 -4.01
C TYR A 113 11.27 -21.26 -4.13
N TYR A 114 10.24 -21.50 -4.94
CA TYR A 114 9.69 -22.84 -5.13
C TYR A 114 10.66 -23.76 -5.89
N PRO A 115 10.72 -25.06 -5.55
CA PRO A 115 11.37 -26.03 -6.42
C PRO A 115 10.64 -26.13 -7.77
N THR A 116 11.31 -26.63 -8.79
CA THR A 116 10.73 -26.93 -10.09
C THR A 116 10.75 -28.42 -10.43
N ASP A 117 9.73 -28.90 -11.13
CA ASP A 117 9.77 -30.22 -11.74
C ASP A 117 10.79 -30.29 -12.90
N LYS A 118 10.99 -31.48 -13.47
CA LYS A 118 11.91 -31.68 -14.60
C LYS A 118 11.58 -30.87 -15.86
N THR A 119 10.37 -30.32 -15.95
CA THR A 119 9.93 -29.44 -17.05
C THR A 119 10.18 -27.97 -16.75
N GLY A 120 10.53 -27.62 -15.51
CA GLY A 120 10.73 -26.26 -15.03
C GLY A 120 9.47 -25.62 -14.45
N GLU A 121 8.38 -26.38 -14.27
CA GLU A 121 7.15 -25.91 -13.63
C GLU A 121 7.29 -25.99 -12.10
N GLU A 122 6.78 -24.99 -11.38
CA GLU A 122 6.96 -24.91 -9.93
C GLU A 122 6.14 -25.95 -9.17
N ILE A 123 6.80 -26.70 -8.29
CA ILE A 123 6.14 -27.63 -7.37
C ILE A 123 5.83 -26.87 -6.08
N VAL A 124 4.54 -26.66 -5.83
CA VAL A 124 4.08 -25.89 -4.67
C VAL A 124 3.60 -26.86 -3.59
N GLN A 125 4.32 -26.93 -2.46
CA GLN A 125 3.88 -27.69 -1.28
C GLN A 125 3.89 -26.83 -0.02
N GLY A 126 2.69 -26.62 0.52
CA GLY A 126 2.48 -25.81 1.70
C GLY A 126 2.56 -24.32 1.42
N ASP A 127 2.08 -23.60 2.42
CA ASP A 127 1.46 -22.29 2.21
C ASP A 127 2.38 -21.13 2.59
N TYR A 128 3.42 -21.43 3.39
CA TYR A 128 4.36 -20.48 3.94
C TYR A 128 5.56 -21.17 4.57
N ILE A 129 6.57 -20.37 4.89
CA ILE A 129 7.78 -20.81 5.57
C ILE A 129 8.02 -20.01 6.84
N TYR A 130 8.81 -20.61 7.73
CA TYR A 130 9.45 -19.90 8.83
C TYR A 130 10.94 -19.81 8.54
N ASP A 131 11.48 -18.60 8.57
CA ASP A 131 12.92 -18.37 8.59
C ASP A 131 13.54 -18.92 9.89
N GLU A 132 14.87 -18.95 9.95
CA GLU A 132 15.63 -19.43 11.12
C GLU A 132 15.32 -18.66 12.40
N ASP A 133 14.95 -17.39 12.28
CA ASP A 133 14.51 -16.52 13.39
C ASP A 133 13.04 -16.74 13.78
N GLY A 134 12.33 -17.65 13.10
CA GLY A 134 10.91 -17.91 13.28
C GLY A 134 10.00 -16.89 12.61
N SER A 135 10.53 -15.96 11.82
CA SER A 135 9.70 -15.03 11.05
C SER A 135 9.01 -15.75 9.90
N PHE A 136 7.76 -15.38 9.68
CA PHE A 136 6.93 -15.95 8.62
C PHE A 136 7.26 -15.29 7.28
N LYS A 137 7.38 -16.09 6.20
CA LYS A 137 7.49 -15.58 4.83
C LYS A 137 6.69 -16.42 3.85
N TYR A 138 6.26 -15.77 2.77
CA TYR A 138 5.75 -16.46 1.60
C TYR A 138 6.91 -16.74 0.64
N PRO A 139 7.03 -17.96 0.10
CA PRO A 139 7.97 -18.23 -0.99
C PRO A 139 7.58 -17.43 -2.24
N LEU A 140 8.59 -17.09 -3.04
CA LEU A 140 8.41 -16.37 -4.30
C LEU A 140 8.31 -17.36 -5.46
N ASN A 141 7.43 -17.03 -6.40
CA ASN A 141 7.40 -17.69 -7.69
C ASN A 141 8.54 -17.18 -8.60
N ARG A 142 8.66 -17.75 -9.80
CA ARG A 142 9.71 -17.43 -10.79
C ARG A 142 9.68 -15.98 -11.27
N GLU A 143 8.53 -15.32 -11.21
CA GLU A 143 8.42 -13.88 -11.50
C GLU A 143 8.93 -13.01 -10.33
N GLY A 144 9.11 -13.60 -9.15
CA GLY A 144 9.50 -12.95 -7.91
C GLY A 144 8.32 -12.41 -7.12
N MET A 145 7.12 -12.95 -7.33
CA MET A 145 5.90 -12.58 -6.63
C MET A 145 5.62 -13.58 -5.50
N PRO A 146 5.15 -13.12 -4.33
CA PRO A 146 4.74 -14.02 -3.27
C PRO A 146 3.52 -14.83 -3.74
N LYS A 147 3.45 -16.09 -3.31
CA LYS A 147 2.31 -16.96 -3.57
C LYS A 147 1.56 -17.23 -2.27
N TYR A 148 0.30 -16.84 -2.25
CA TYR A 148 -0.62 -17.09 -1.14
C TYR A 148 -1.29 -18.46 -1.27
N GLU A 149 -1.70 -19.03 -0.13
CA GLU A 149 -2.60 -20.18 -0.09
C GLU A 149 -3.92 -19.83 -0.78
N LYS A 150 -4.61 -20.82 -1.35
CA LYS A 150 -5.93 -20.62 -1.95
C LYS A 150 -6.99 -21.35 -1.16
N ASP A 151 -8.13 -20.71 -0.97
CA ASP A 151 -9.32 -21.37 -0.46
C ASP A 151 -9.79 -22.44 -1.46
N ASP A 152 -9.95 -23.69 -1.03
CA ASP A 152 -10.36 -24.80 -1.91
C ASP A 152 -11.75 -24.62 -2.54
N THR A 153 -12.59 -23.74 -1.97
CA THR A 153 -13.96 -23.51 -2.45
C THR A 153 -14.02 -22.33 -3.40
N THR A 154 -13.46 -21.17 -3.02
CA THR A 154 -13.51 -19.96 -3.84
C THR A 154 -12.34 -19.84 -4.80
N HIS A 155 -11.25 -20.58 -4.57
CA HIS A 155 -9.96 -20.45 -5.25
C HIS A 155 -9.31 -19.06 -5.14
N ASP A 156 -9.84 -18.20 -4.24
CA ASP A 156 -9.22 -16.95 -3.87
C ASP A 156 -8.00 -17.22 -3.00
N GLU A 157 -6.96 -16.43 -3.19
CA GLU A 157 -5.82 -16.41 -2.30
C GLU A 157 -6.24 -15.93 -0.90
N VAL A 158 -5.68 -16.49 0.16
CA VAL A 158 -6.00 -16.15 1.55
C VAL A 158 -4.78 -15.62 2.30
N TYR A 159 -5.02 -14.60 3.12
CA TYR A 159 -4.01 -14.06 4.02
C TYR A 159 -3.79 -14.98 5.22
N VAL A 160 -2.54 -15.13 5.64
CA VAL A 160 -2.24 -15.70 6.96
C VAL A 160 -2.38 -14.60 8.00
N ILE A 161 -3.36 -14.78 8.88
CA ILE A 161 -3.63 -13.88 10.00
C ILE A 161 -2.90 -14.41 11.24
N LYS A 162 -2.11 -13.55 11.89
CA LYS A 162 -1.41 -13.87 13.14
C LYS A 162 -2.38 -13.90 14.33
N MET A 163 -1.92 -14.41 15.47
CA MET A 163 -2.71 -14.44 16.71
C MET A 163 -3.14 -13.04 17.20
N ASP A 164 -2.38 -12.00 16.86
CA ASP A 164 -2.71 -10.60 17.17
C ASP A 164 -3.62 -9.94 16.12
N LEU A 165 -4.13 -10.71 15.16
CA LEU A 165 -4.98 -10.29 14.04
C LEU A 165 -4.27 -9.44 12.97
N SER A 166 -2.95 -9.25 13.07
CA SER A 166 -2.18 -8.63 12.00
C SER A 166 -1.97 -9.60 10.85
N ILE A 167 -1.78 -9.05 9.65
CA ILE A 167 -1.56 -9.86 8.45
C ILE A 167 -0.07 -10.10 8.25
N ASN A 168 0.28 -11.34 7.91
CA ASN A 168 1.54 -11.59 7.24
C ASN A 168 1.39 -11.22 5.76
N TRP A 169 2.16 -10.23 5.34
CA TRP A 169 2.17 -9.80 3.94
C TRP A 169 3.18 -10.60 3.13
N GLY A 170 2.77 -11.05 1.96
CA GLY A 170 3.70 -11.44 0.90
C GLY A 170 4.48 -10.23 0.43
N VAL A 171 5.79 -10.41 0.28
CA VAL A 171 6.72 -9.38 -0.19
C VAL A 171 7.34 -9.90 -1.48
N ASP A 172 7.35 -9.09 -2.54
CA ASP A 172 7.99 -9.46 -3.80
C ASP A 172 9.52 -9.32 -3.75
N LYS A 173 10.21 -9.77 -4.80
CA LYS A 173 11.69 -9.69 -4.89
C LYS A 173 12.26 -8.28 -4.77
N ASN A 174 11.45 -7.24 -4.97
CA ASN A 174 11.87 -5.85 -4.85
C ASN A 174 11.54 -5.25 -3.47
N GLY A 175 10.99 -6.05 -2.55
CA GLY A 175 10.60 -5.60 -1.22
C GLY A 175 9.20 -4.98 -1.14
N ASN A 176 8.40 -4.99 -2.23
CA ASN A 176 7.03 -4.47 -2.16
C ASN A 176 6.13 -5.51 -1.50
N GLN A 177 5.36 -5.09 -0.50
CA GLN A 177 4.24 -5.90 -0.04
C GLN A 177 3.22 -6.06 -1.18
N ARG A 178 2.47 -7.16 -1.19
CA ARG A 178 1.47 -7.49 -2.22
C ARG A 178 0.15 -7.88 -1.58
N TYR A 179 -0.97 -7.51 -2.18
CA TYR A 179 -2.26 -8.04 -1.74
C TYR A 179 -2.45 -9.48 -2.27
N ALA A 180 -3.25 -10.26 -1.57
CA ALA A 180 -3.80 -11.51 -2.07
C ALA A 180 -4.79 -11.23 -3.22
N LYS A 181 -4.95 -12.20 -4.11
CA LYS A 181 -5.79 -12.12 -5.31
C LYS A 181 -6.98 -13.05 -5.25
N LYS A 182 -8.07 -12.64 -5.88
CA LYS A 182 -9.23 -13.49 -6.15
C LYS A 182 -8.93 -14.49 -7.27
N GLU A 183 -9.80 -15.47 -7.46
CA GLU A 183 -9.73 -16.43 -8.57
C GLU A 183 -9.64 -15.73 -9.94
N ASN A 184 -10.31 -14.58 -10.10
CA ASN A 184 -10.27 -13.80 -11.34
C ASN A 184 -8.95 -13.05 -11.57
N GLY A 185 -8.05 -13.03 -10.59
CA GLY A 185 -6.74 -12.36 -10.61
C GLY A 185 -6.73 -10.94 -10.04
N ASP A 186 -7.87 -10.39 -9.62
CA ASP A 186 -7.93 -9.08 -8.97
C ASP A 186 -7.40 -9.16 -7.54
N GLU A 187 -6.56 -8.20 -7.16
CA GLU A 187 -6.15 -8.02 -5.78
C GLU A 187 -7.32 -7.54 -4.91
N TYR A 188 -7.29 -7.85 -3.62
CA TYR A 188 -8.33 -7.40 -2.70
C TYR A 188 -7.78 -6.98 -1.34
N TYR A 189 -8.37 -5.93 -0.78
CA TYR A 189 -8.07 -5.46 0.57
C TYR A 189 -8.49 -6.48 1.61
N PRO A 190 -7.69 -6.69 2.67
CA PRO A 190 -8.12 -7.54 3.77
C PRO A 190 -9.28 -6.92 4.56
N ILE A 191 -10.02 -7.78 5.26
CA ILE A 191 -11.22 -7.38 6.02
C ILE A 191 -10.88 -6.44 7.19
N ASN A 192 -9.68 -6.55 7.79
CA ASN A 192 -9.25 -5.68 8.88
C ASN A 192 -8.91 -4.25 8.44
N GLY A 193 -8.92 -3.97 7.13
CA GLY A 193 -8.65 -2.64 6.58
C GLY A 193 -7.17 -2.22 6.65
N GLU A 194 -6.24 -3.16 6.87
CA GLU A 194 -4.82 -2.88 6.72
C GLU A 194 -4.44 -2.74 5.24
N PHE A 195 -3.38 -1.97 4.99
CA PHE A 195 -2.88 -1.69 3.65
C PHE A 195 -1.44 -2.20 3.51
N ILE A 196 -1.05 -2.50 2.28
CA ILE A 196 0.33 -2.82 1.94
C ILE A 196 1.13 -1.55 1.67
N TYR A 197 2.44 -1.65 1.84
CA TYR A 197 3.39 -0.57 1.62
C TYR A 197 4.51 -1.00 0.65
N ASP A 198 5.03 -0.03 -0.09
CA ASP A 198 6.28 -0.20 -0.83
C ASP A 198 7.51 -0.07 0.10
N PRO A 199 8.74 -0.35 -0.37
CA PRO A 199 9.96 -0.19 0.44
C PRO A 199 10.21 1.23 0.95
N SER A 200 9.59 2.25 0.37
CA SER A 200 9.69 3.64 0.83
C SER A 200 8.72 3.95 1.98
N GLY A 201 7.83 3.01 2.31
CA GLY A 201 6.76 3.21 3.29
C GLY A 201 5.52 3.90 2.73
N SER A 202 5.37 3.98 1.40
CA SER A 202 4.17 4.56 0.78
C SER A 202 3.08 3.50 0.61
N PRO A 203 1.84 3.74 1.07
CA PRO A 203 0.77 2.75 0.97
C PRO A 203 0.37 2.53 -0.51
N GLN A 204 0.02 1.30 -0.85
CA GLN A 204 -0.34 0.93 -2.23
C GLN A 204 -1.79 0.50 -2.33
N TYR A 205 -2.42 0.86 -3.46
CA TYR A 205 -3.74 0.38 -3.82
C TYR A 205 -3.71 -1.05 -4.36
N ALA A 206 -4.77 -1.80 -4.10
CA ALA A 206 -5.05 -3.05 -4.80
C ALA A 206 -5.33 -2.78 -6.28
N ARG A 207 -5.02 -3.75 -7.13
CA ARG A 207 -5.17 -3.66 -8.58
C ARG A 207 -6.01 -4.78 -9.17
N THR A 208 -6.74 -4.47 -10.24
CA THR A 208 -7.37 -5.50 -11.08
C THR A 208 -6.30 -6.32 -11.79
N ARG A 209 -6.70 -7.46 -12.36
CA ARG A 209 -5.80 -8.28 -13.20
C ARG A 209 -5.17 -7.48 -14.35
N GLU A 210 -5.87 -6.49 -14.89
CA GLU A 210 -5.38 -5.59 -15.96
C GLU A 210 -4.49 -4.45 -15.44
N GLY A 211 -4.32 -4.34 -14.12
CA GLY A 211 -3.49 -3.31 -13.47
C GLY A 211 -4.23 -2.03 -13.11
N ASN A 212 -5.57 -1.99 -13.26
CA ASN A 212 -6.36 -0.81 -12.88
C ASN A 212 -6.50 -0.71 -11.36
N ILE A 213 -6.65 0.50 -10.83
CA ILE A 213 -6.72 0.71 -9.39
C ILE A 213 -8.09 0.34 -8.83
N ILE A 214 -8.08 -0.37 -7.71
CA ILE A 214 -9.24 -0.67 -6.88
C ILE A 214 -9.14 0.21 -5.63
N PHE A 215 -10.06 1.16 -5.46
CA PHE A 215 -10.11 1.97 -4.24
C PHE A 215 -10.71 1.16 -3.08
N PRO A 216 -10.20 1.31 -1.84
CA PRO A 216 -10.84 0.73 -0.67
C PRO A 216 -12.23 1.34 -0.47
N LEU A 217 -13.17 0.52 0.00
CA LEU A 217 -14.55 0.94 0.28
C LEU A 217 -14.74 1.25 1.76
N ASP A 218 -15.41 2.36 2.06
CA ASP A 218 -15.85 2.67 3.42
C ASP A 218 -17.11 1.86 3.82
N VAL A 219 -17.59 2.08 5.04
CA VAL A 219 -18.79 1.40 5.58
C VAL A 219 -20.08 1.71 4.81
N GLU A 220 -20.12 2.82 4.09
CA GLU A 220 -21.25 3.23 3.22
C GLU A 220 -21.08 2.72 1.78
N ARG A 221 -19.96 2.05 1.50
CA ARG A 221 -19.50 1.59 0.18
C ARG A 221 -19.16 2.74 -0.77
N ASN A 222 -18.67 3.85 -0.25
CA ASN A 222 -17.96 4.85 -1.04
C ASN A 222 -16.51 4.41 -1.20
N GLU A 223 -15.93 4.64 -2.38
CA GLU A 223 -14.50 4.55 -2.58
C GLU A 223 -13.78 5.65 -1.78
N SER A 224 -12.60 5.34 -1.26
CA SER A 224 -11.77 6.25 -0.47
C SER A 224 -10.31 6.21 -0.95
N TYR A 225 -9.59 7.31 -0.78
CA TYR A 225 -8.14 7.33 -1.04
C TYR A 225 -7.39 6.72 0.14
N LEU A 226 -6.23 6.11 -0.13
CA LEU A 226 -5.26 5.80 0.89
C LEU A 226 -4.62 7.10 1.37
N MET A 227 -4.24 7.18 2.63
CA MET A 227 -3.60 8.36 3.22
C MET A 227 -2.13 8.07 3.52
N ASP A 228 -1.26 9.04 3.25
CA ASP A 228 0.12 9.03 3.73
C ASP A 228 0.21 9.37 5.23
N ASP A 229 1.42 9.24 5.80
CA ASP A 229 1.68 9.59 7.20
C ASP A 229 1.44 11.08 7.52
N GLY A 230 1.39 11.93 6.48
CA GLY A 230 1.07 13.36 6.59
C GLY A 230 -0.43 13.65 6.57
N GLY A 231 -1.27 12.63 6.34
CA GLY A 231 -2.71 12.73 6.21
C GLY A 231 -3.19 13.24 4.84
N SER A 232 -2.31 13.30 3.84
CA SER A 232 -2.71 13.60 2.46
C SER A 232 -3.10 12.32 1.74
N ASP A 233 -4.02 12.45 0.79
CA ASP A 233 -4.43 11.34 -0.07
C ASP A 233 -3.30 10.97 -1.04
N VAL A 234 -3.01 9.68 -1.16
CA VAL A 234 -2.01 9.14 -2.06
C VAL A 234 -2.54 9.12 -3.48
N ILE A 235 -2.04 10.03 -4.31
CA ILE A 235 -2.45 10.17 -5.71
C ILE A 235 -1.40 9.67 -6.71
N TYR A 236 -0.28 9.14 -6.24
CA TYR A 236 0.77 8.56 -7.08
C TYR A 236 1.07 7.14 -6.61
N MET A 237 1.18 6.20 -7.56
CA MET A 237 1.76 4.88 -7.32
C MET A 237 3.10 4.79 -8.06
N GLY A 238 4.19 4.97 -7.31
CA GLY A 238 5.49 5.30 -7.92
C GLY A 238 5.38 6.64 -8.67
N ASP A 239 5.74 6.65 -9.95
CA ASP A 239 5.69 7.86 -10.78
C ASP A 239 4.37 8.02 -11.57
N VAL A 240 3.38 7.16 -11.31
CA VAL A 240 2.11 7.14 -12.07
C VAL A 240 1.00 7.80 -11.26
N LEU A 241 0.45 8.90 -11.78
CA LEU A 241 -0.74 9.57 -11.25
C LEU A 241 -1.98 8.66 -11.41
N LEU A 242 -2.87 8.65 -10.42
CA LEU A 242 -4.15 7.94 -10.53
C LEU A 242 -4.91 8.39 -11.80
N ASP A 243 -5.50 7.43 -12.50
CA ASP A 243 -6.18 7.65 -13.77
C ASP A 243 -7.60 8.21 -13.61
N ARG A 244 -8.24 7.95 -12.46
CA ARG A 244 -9.60 8.37 -12.13
C ARG A 244 -9.75 8.80 -10.67
N TYR A 245 -10.83 9.54 -10.42
CA TYR A 245 -11.29 9.84 -9.07
C TYR A 245 -11.90 8.61 -8.39
N ALA A 246 -11.77 8.56 -7.06
CA ALA A 246 -12.63 7.75 -6.20
C ALA A 246 -14.10 8.24 -6.33
N LYS A 247 -15.07 7.36 -6.10
CA LYS A 247 -16.50 7.65 -6.23
C LYS A 247 -17.31 7.26 -5.01
N THR A 248 -18.33 8.05 -4.71
CA THR A 248 -19.38 7.65 -3.77
C THR A 248 -20.17 6.46 -4.33
N ARG A 249 -20.95 5.80 -3.49
CA ARG A 249 -21.87 4.74 -3.90
C ARG A 249 -22.89 5.21 -4.95
N SER A 250 -23.24 6.50 -4.95
CA SER A 250 -24.13 7.10 -5.96
C SER A 250 -23.44 7.46 -7.27
N GLY A 251 -22.11 7.32 -7.35
CA GLY A 251 -21.31 7.61 -8.54
C GLY A 251 -20.77 9.03 -8.62
N GLU A 252 -20.87 9.83 -7.55
CA GLU A 252 -20.24 11.16 -7.50
C GLU A 252 -18.74 11.01 -7.27
N GLU A 253 -17.92 11.69 -8.07
CA GLU A 253 -16.46 11.66 -7.96
C GLU A 253 -15.98 12.51 -6.78
N ILE A 254 -14.98 12.02 -6.07
CA ILE A 254 -14.43 12.61 -4.85
C ILE A 254 -13.04 13.12 -5.21
N TYR A 255 -12.79 14.41 -4.96
CA TYR A 255 -11.45 14.96 -5.11
C TYR A 255 -10.52 14.39 -4.03
N PRO A 256 -9.29 14.00 -4.38
CA PRO A 256 -8.26 13.74 -3.39
C PRO A 256 -7.88 15.02 -2.65
N ILE A 257 -7.47 14.87 -1.41
CA ILE A 257 -7.12 15.95 -0.48
C ILE A 257 -5.61 15.98 -0.27
N GLN A 258 -5.01 17.17 -0.36
CA GLN A 258 -3.62 17.41 0.02
C GLN A 258 -3.58 18.35 1.23
N ILE A 259 -2.96 17.90 2.32
CA ILE A 259 -2.72 18.72 3.50
C ILE A 259 -1.62 19.73 3.18
N THR A 260 -1.94 21.02 3.23
CA THR A 260 -0.95 22.09 2.96
C THR A 260 -0.30 22.62 4.23
N HIS A 261 -1.03 22.57 5.36
CA HIS A 261 -0.51 23.02 6.65
C HIS A 261 -1.07 22.17 7.80
N GLN A 262 -0.29 21.21 8.29
CA GLN A 262 -0.70 20.22 9.29
C GLN A 262 -1.27 20.86 10.57
N ILE A 263 -0.58 21.85 11.15
CA ILE A 263 -1.00 22.50 12.41
C ILE A 263 -2.35 23.22 12.25
N ALA A 264 -2.56 23.89 11.12
CA ALA A 264 -3.79 24.62 10.85
C ALA A 264 -4.90 23.72 10.28
N ARG A 265 -4.61 22.43 10.06
CA ARG A 265 -5.48 21.46 9.36
C ARG A 265 -6.04 22.02 8.06
N ARG A 266 -5.21 22.78 7.34
CA ARG A 266 -5.55 23.30 6.02
C ARG A 266 -5.26 22.25 4.98
N TYR A 267 -6.18 22.13 4.05
CA TYR A 267 -6.11 21.17 2.97
C TYR A 267 -6.71 21.79 1.72
N LYS A 268 -6.23 21.35 0.57
CA LYS A 268 -6.85 21.64 -0.72
C LYS A 268 -7.25 20.35 -1.38
N GLU A 269 -8.26 20.42 -2.23
CA GLU A 269 -8.57 19.33 -3.14
C GLU A 269 -7.61 19.37 -4.33
N VAL A 270 -7.32 18.23 -4.95
CA VAL A 270 -6.34 18.11 -6.03
C VAL A 270 -6.98 17.57 -7.29
N LEU A 271 -6.61 18.14 -8.44
CA LEU A 271 -7.07 17.68 -9.74
C LEU A 271 -6.24 16.48 -10.20
N LEU A 272 -6.91 15.46 -10.73
CA LEU A 272 -6.28 14.33 -11.43
C LEU A 272 -6.36 14.58 -12.94
N ASN A 273 -5.21 14.44 -13.62
CA ASN A 273 -5.09 14.54 -15.08
C ASN A 273 -5.75 15.79 -15.69
N GLU A 274 -5.65 16.94 -15.02
CA GLU A 274 -6.27 18.20 -15.46
C GLU A 274 -7.78 18.10 -15.74
N LYS A 275 -8.49 17.21 -15.04
CA LYS A 275 -9.94 17.03 -15.18
C LYS A 275 -10.67 17.44 -13.92
N TYR A 276 -11.88 17.97 -14.06
CA TYR A 276 -12.74 18.18 -12.89
C TYR A 276 -13.44 16.89 -12.48
N ALA A 277 -13.65 16.70 -11.18
CA ALA A 277 -14.58 15.71 -10.64
C ALA A 277 -16.03 16.11 -10.97
N THR A 278 -16.89 15.10 -11.10
CA THR A 278 -18.30 15.23 -11.47
C THR A 278 -19.25 14.72 -10.39
N THR A 279 -20.50 15.20 -10.40
CA THR A 279 -21.58 14.66 -9.57
C THR A 279 -22.14 13.37 -10.19
N HIS A 280 -23.04 12.68 -9.47
CA HIS A 280 -23.79 11.55 -10.00
C HIS A 280 -24.65 11.89 -11.25
N LEU A 281 -24.94 13.18 -11.48
CA LEU A 281 -25.62 13.69 -12.68
C LEU A 281 -24.63 14.16 -13.76
N GLN A 282 -23.34 13.82 -13.63
CA GLN A 282 -22.26 14.25 -14.51
C GLN A 282 -22.04 15.77 -14.56
N GLU A 283 -22.50 16.50 -13.53
CA GLU A 283 -22.24 17.94 -13.42
C GLU A 283 -20.85 18.17 -12.85
N VAL A 284 -20.09 19.09 -13.44
CA VAL A 284 -18.73 19.42 -12.97
C VAL A 284 -18.75 20.00 -11.54
N LYS A 285 -17.70 19.75 -10.76
CA LYS A 285 -17.43 20.44 -9.49
C LYS A 285 -16.09 21.14 -9.57
N TYR A 286 -16.00 22.39 -9.13
CA TYR A 286 -14.69 23.01 -8.96
C TYR A 286 -14.03 22.54 -7.66
N PRO A 287 -12.74 22.22 -7.67
CA PRO A 287 -11.99 21.88 -6.46
C PRO A 287 -11.91 23.07 -5.49
N LEU A 288 -11.67 22.79 -4.22
CA LEU A 288 -11.51 23.77 -3.14
C LEU A 288 -10.04 24.00 -2.80
N ASP A 289 -9.67 25.26 -2.59
CA ASP A 289 -8.38 25.63 -2.04
C ASP A 289 -8.36 25.53 -0.50
N GLU A 290 -7.22 25.84 0.10
CA GLU A 290 -6.96 25.79 1.54
C GLU A 290 -7.79 26.77 2.40
N TYR A 291 -8.56 27.66 1.76
CA TYR A 291 -9.50 28.56 2.40
C TYR A 291 -10.96 28.23 2.03
N GLY A 292 -11.20 27.10 1.35
CA GLY A 292 -12.51 26.69 0.89
C GLY A 292 -13.06 27.53 -0.28
N ASN A 293 -12.23 28.33 -0.94
CA ASN A 293 -12.64 28.95 -2.20
C ASN A 293 -12.56 27.93 -3.32
N GLU A 294 -13.47 28.02 -4.27
CA GLU A 294 -13.37 27.21 -5.46
C GLU A 294 -12.32 27.74 -6.41
N TYR A 295 -11.65 26.83 -7.13
CA TYR A 295 -10.70 27.21 -8.14
C TYR A 295 -10.82 26.37 -9.41
N THR A 296 -10.20 26.84 -10.48
CA THR A 296 -10.25 26.23 -11.82
C THR A 296 -8.90 25.67 -12.24
N LEU A 297 -8.90 24.89 -13.32
CA LEU A 297 -7.70 24.43 -14.00
C LEU A 297 -6.73 25.59 -14.29
N ASP A 298 -5.44 25.25 -14.44
CA ASP A 298 -4.48 26.24 -14.93
C ASP A 298 -4.87 26.67 -16.35
N ILE A 299 -5.16 27.96 -16.48
CA ILE A 299 -5.65 28.53 -17.73
C ILE A 299 -4.44 28.81 -18.63
N PRO A 300 -4.40 28.24 -19.86
CA PRO A 300 -3.37 28.58 -20.81
C PRO A 300 -3.57 30.01 -21.33
N ILE A 301 -2.51 30.54 -21.93
CA ILE A 301 -2.49 31.86 -22.56
C ILE A 301 -3.65 32.06 -23.56
N GLN A 302 -3.99 31.04 -24.33
CA GLN A 302 -5.02 31.11 -25.38
C GLN A 302 -6.31 30.41 -24.95
N ILE A 303 -7.15 31.13 -24.21
CA ILE A 303 -8.46 30.62 -23.77
C ILE A 303 -9.65 31.10 -24.63
N ALA A 304 -9.47 32.14 -25.46
CA ALA A 304 -10.57 32.71 -26.24
C ALA A 304 -11.26 31.64 -27.11
N GLY A 305 -12.57 31.47 -26.94
CA GLY A 305 -13.38 30.45 -27.61
C GLY A 305 -13.36 29.06 -26.96
N LYS A 306 -12.62 28.86 -25.87
CA LYS A 306 -12.53 27.63 -25.07
C LYS A 306 -12.97 27.84 -23.62
N GLU A 307 -13.68 28.92 -23.34
CA GLU A 307 -14.05 29.31 -21.99
C GLU A 307 -14.84 28.21 -21.26
N LYS A 308 -15.68 27.46 -21.98
CA LYS A 308 -16.47 26.36 -21.40
C LYS A 308 -15.63 25.17 -20.95
N ASP A 309 -14.43 24.98 -21.50
CA ASP A 309 -13.55 23.87 -21.13
C ASP A 309 -12.93 24.12 -19.75
N TYR A 310 -12.59 25.39 -19.46
CA TYR A 310 -11.99 25.82 -18.21
C TYR A 310 -13.00 26.30 -17.18
N PHE A 311 -14.14 26.84 -17.64
CA PHE A 311 -15.21 27.40 -16.84
C PHE A 311 -16.58 26.75 -17.12
N PRO A 312 -16.71 25.42 -17.05
CA PRO A 312 -17.97 24.73 -17.35
C PRO A 312 -19.14 25.17 -16.44
N ARG A 313 -18.85 25.81 -15.29
CA ARG A 313 -19.83 26.35 -14.34
C ARG A 313 -19.74 27.86 -14.13
N GLY A 314 -19.18 28.58 -15.11
CA GLY A 314 -18.87 30.00 -14.97
C GLY A 314 -17.64 30.24 -14.10
N TYR A 315 -17.49 31.44 -13.56
CA TYR A 315 -16.32 31.75 -12.73
C TYR A 315 -16.24 30.90 -11.45
N PRO A 316 -15.01 30.63 -10.95
CA PRO A 316 -14.82 30.19 -9.57
C PRO A 316 -15.38 31.22 -8.58
N ILE A 317 -15.66 30.78 -7.35
CA ILE A 317 -16.22 31.65 -6.32
C ILE A 317 -15.55 31.43 -4.97
N THR A 318 -15.54 32.47 -4.15
CA THR A 318 -15.12 32.38 -2.75
C THR A 318 -16.11 31.55 -1.93
N ASN A 319 -15.70 31.12 -0.74
CA ASN A 319 -16.57 30.39 0.19
C ASN A 319 -17.80 31.19 0.69
N ASP A 320 -17.83 32.50 0.45
CA ASP A 320 -18.96 33.39 0.70
C ASP A 320 -19.62 33.91 -0.58
N ASN A 321 -19.39 33.25 -1.72
CA ASN A 321 -20.06 33.41 -3.01
C ASN A 321 -19.67 34.66 -3.83
N TRP A 322 -18.56 35.33 -3.57
CA TRP A 322 -18.06 36.35 -4.49
C TRP A 322 -17.40 35.70 -5.69
N VAL A 323 -17.56 36.30 -6.87
CA VAL A 323 -16.92 35.83 -8.10
C VAL A 323 -15.42 36.09 -8.03
N ILE A 324 -14.65 35.05 -8.36
CA ILE A 324 -13.20 35.08 -8.53
C ILE A 324 -12.91 35.19 -10.03
N VAL A 325 -12.20 36.25 -10.42
CA VAL A 325 -11.74 36.48 -11.79
C VAL A 325 -10.28 36.05 -11.88
N PRO A 326 -9.94 35.01 -12.65
CA PRO A 326 -8.56 34.53 -12.72
C PRO A 326 -7.66 35.47 -13.52
N GLU A 327 -6.36 35.39 -13.24
CA GLU A 327 -5.33 36.14 -13.97
C GLU A 327 -4.69 35.31 -15.08
N VAL A 328 -4.81 35.81 -16.31
CA VAL A 328 -4.26 35.23 -17.53
C VAL A 328 -3.31 36.26 -18.14
N GLU A 329 -2.03 35.89 -18.30
CA GLU A 329 -0.97 36.79 -18.79
C GLU A 329 -0.83 38.12 -18.01
N GLY A 330 -0.98 38.06 -16.68
CA GLY A 330 -0.85 39.25 -15.84
C GLY A 330 -2.06 40.20 -15.89
N LYS A 331 -3.16 39.80 -16.54
CA LYS A 331 -4.39 40.59 -16.64
C LYS A 331 -5.60 39.80 -16.17
N GLU A 332 -6.63 40.51 -15.71
CA GLU A 332 -7.91 39.93 -15.37
C GLU A 332 -8.60 39.33 -16.59
N PHE A 333 -9.02 38.07 -16.48
CA PHE A 333 -9.78 37.42 -17.55
C PHE A 333 -11.29 37.66 -17.37
N ILE A 334 -11.81 38.70 -18.03
CA ILE A 334 -13.23 39.03 -18.01
C ILE A 334 -13.90 38.61 -19.33
N SER A 335 -14.84 37.69 -19.22
CA SER A 335 -15.73 37.21 -20.28
C SER A 335 -17.19 37.56 -19.99
N ASP A 336 -17.80 38.30 -20.92
CA ASP A 336 -19.24 38.59 -20.94
C ASP A 336 -20.09 37.32 -21.13
N GLN A 337 -19.51 36.25 -21.67
CA GLN A 337 -20.22 34.99 -21.87
C GLN A 337 -20.40 34.20 -20.58
N LEU A 338 -19.45 34.32 -19.64
CA LEU A 338 -19.51 33.62 -18.36
C LEU A 338 -20.47 34.31 -17.39
N LEU A 339 -20.34 35.64 -17.25
CA LEU A 339 -21.24 36.42 -16.41
C LEU A 339 -21.19 37.92 -16.81
N PRO A 340 -22.18 38.43 -17.58
CA PRO A 340 -22.17 39.80 -18.11
C PRO A 340 -22.08 40.93 -17.06
N LYS A 341 -22.36 40.61 -15.79
CA LYS A 341 -22.33 41.58 -14.69
C LYS A 341 -20.92 41.80 -14.13
N VAL A 342 -19.95 40.98 -14.49
CA VAL A 342 -18.57 41.07 -13.99
C VAL A 342 -17.78 41.99 -14.90
N GLN A 343 -17.33 43.12 -14.35
CA GLN A 343 -16.53 44.13 -15.03
C GLN A 343 -15.26 44.43 -14.21
N ALA A 344 -14.26 45.06 -14.83
CA ALA A 344 -13.02 45.42 -14.14
C ALA A 344 -13.25 46.35 -12.94
N THR A 345 -14.28 47.20 -13.02
CA THR A 345 -14.72 48.10 -11.93
C THR A 345 -15.29 47.36 -10.72
N ASN A 346 -15.61 46.07 -10.86
CA ASN A 346 -16.08 45.24 -9.75
C ASN A 346 -14.94 44.62 -8.94
N ILE A 347 -13.69 44.66 -9.42
CA ILE A 347 -12.55 44.07 -8.73
C ILE A 347 -12.25 44.86 -7.45
N ILE A 348 -12.24 44.17 -6.30
CA ILE A 348 -11.97 44.76 -4.98
C ILE A 348 -10.58 44.42 -4.46
N GLY A 349 -9.91 43.42 -5.03
CA GLY A 349 -8.63 42.94 -4.53
C GLY A 349 -8.11 41.73 -5.27
N LYS A 350 -6.87 41.35 -4.96
CA LYS A 350 -6.29 40.06 -5.35
C LYS A 350 -6.48 39.04 -4.23
N LEU A 351 -6.91 37.83 -4.58
CA LEU A 351 -7.08 36.70 -3.68
C LEU A 351 -5.72 36.04 -3.42
N TYR A 352 -5.37 35.84 -2.15
CA TYR A 352 -4.24 34.99 -1.81
C TYR A 352 -4.62 33.53 -1.88
N ARG A 353 -3.79 32.73 -2.56
CA ARG A 353 -3.87 31.26 -2.60
C ARG A 353 -2.49 30.65 -2.41
N GLU A 354 -2.39 29.53 -1.73
CA GLU A 354 -1.16 28.80 -1.47
C GLU A 354 -0.61 28.26 -2.79
N GLY A 355 0.68 28.50 -3.05
CA GLY A 355 1.34 28.20 -4.32
C GLY A 355 1.04 29.16 -5.48
N LYS A 356 -0.06 29.93 -5.45
CA LYS A 356 -0.39 30.94 -6.48
C LYS A 356 -0.25 32.40 -6.01
N HIS A 357 -0.04 32.63 -4.71
CA HIS A 357 0.02 33.94 -4.09
C HIS A 357 -1.18 34.83 -4.48
N TYR A 358 -0.95 36.13 -4.70
CA TYR A 358 -1.94 37.12 -5.13
C TYR A 358 -2.07 37.16 -6.65
N ARG A 359 -2.48 36.04 -7.26
CA ARG A 359 -2.67 35.94 -8.70
C ARG A 359 -4.10 36.28 -9.12
N ASP A 360 -5.09 35.60 -8.55
CA ASP A 360 -6.49 35.77 -8.94
C ASP A 360 -7.12 37.03 -8.30
N TYR A 361 -8.20 37.53 -8.88
CA TYR A 361 -8.93 38.72 -8.43
C TYR A 361 -10.25 38.34 -7.74
N VAL A 362 -10.62 39.05 -6.67
CA VAL A 362 -11.95 38.96 -6.05
C VAL A 362 -12.77 40.16 -6.49
N THR A 363 -14.06 39.93 -6.75
CA THR A 363 -14.99 40.99 -7.14
C THR A 363 -16.03 41.27 -6.07
N ASN A 364 -16.73 42.41 -6.19
CA ASN A 364 -17.96 42.68 -5.47
C ASN A 364 -19.23 42.13 -6.15
N VAL A 365 -19.11 41.15 -7.05
CA VAL A 365 -20.26 40.49 -7.70
C VAL A 365 -20.51 39.17 -7.00
N LYS A 366 -21.75 38.96 -6.52
CA LYS A 366 -22.18 37.67 -5.97
C LYS A 366 -22.60 36.71 -7.08
N SER A 367 -22.13 35.48 -7.00
CA SER A 367 -22.60 34.40 -7.86
C SER A 367 -24.01 33.98 -7.49
N THR A 368 -24.75 33.47 -8.48
CA THR A 368 -26.07 32.86 -8.27
C THR A 368 -25.97 31.47 -7.66
N ARG A 369 -24.83 30.79 -7.85
CA ARG A 369 -24.56 29.50 -7.20
C ARG A 369 -23.96 29.72 -5.83
N LEU A 370 -24.30 28.82 -4.91
CA LEU A 370 -23.71 28.79 -3.58
C LEU A 370 -22.42 27.97 -3.62
N SER A 371 -21.41 28.43 -2.89
CA SER A 371 -20.22 27.63 -2.61
C SER A 371 -20.63 26.41 -1.80
N ARG A 372 -19.97 25.29 -2.09
CA ARG A 372 -20.13 24.06 -1.31
C ARG A 372 -19.32 24.04 -0.02
N ALA A 373 -18.39 24.98 0.14
CA ALA A 373 -17.59 25.10 1.35
C ALA A 373 -18.34 25.92 2.40
N ALA A 374 -18.07 25.63 3.67
CA ALA A 374 -18.46 26.51 4.76
C ALA A 374 -17.67 27.83 4.66
N ARG A 375 -18.25 28.94 5.14
CA ARG A 375 -17.57 30.24 5.16
C ARG A 375 -16.32 30.16 6.04
N GLN A 376 -15.19 30.58 5.49
CA GLN A 376 -13.90 30.64 6.17
C GLN A 376 -13.22 31.98 5.86
N LYS A 377 -12.28 32.40 6.71
CA LYS A 377 -11.48 33.59 6.44
C LYS A 377 -10.46 33.29 5.34
N TYR A 378 -10.38 34.17 4.36
CA TYR A 378 -9.34 34.19 3.32
C TYR A 378 -8.73 35.59 3.22
N ASN A 379 -7.53 35.67 2.64
CA ASN A 379 -6.78 36.91 2.55
C ASN A 379 -6.99 37.58 1.19
N ILE A 380 -7.25 38.89 1.21
CA ILE A 380 -7.37 39.72 0.01
C ILE A 380 -6.33 40.84 0.12
N PHE A 381 -5.54 41.05 -0.93
CA PHE A 381 -4.75 42.27 -1.08
C PHE A 381 -5.61 43.31 -1.80
N PRO A 382 -5.99 44.43 -1.15
CA PRO A 382 -6.94 45.38 -1.73
C PRO A 382 -6.39 45.96 -3.02
N TYR A 383 -7.24 46.02 -4.05
CA TYR A 383 -6.90 46.58 -5.35
C TYR A 383 -7.29 48.05 -5.33
N VAL A 384 -6.30 48.94 -5.25
CA VAL A 384 -6.56 50.38 -5.31
C VAL A 384 -6.18 50.89 -6.69
N LEU A 385 -7.18 51.13 -7.52
CA LEU A 385 -7.01 51.80 -8.80
C LEU A 385 -6.43 53.21 -8.57
N GLY A 386 -5.14 53.37 -8.84
CA GLY A 386 -4.45 54.66 -8.88
C GLY A 386 -3.98 55.26 -7.55
N ALA A 387 -4.03 54.54 -6.42
CA ALA A 387 -3.48 55.06 -5.15
C ALA A 387 -2.12 54.42 -4.81
N SER A 388 -1.14 55.28 -4.53
CA SER A 388 0.16 54.90 -4.00
C SER A 388 0.13 54.42 -2.54
N ASN A 389 -1.02 54.46 -1.85
CA ASN A 389 -1.20 53.95 -0.50
C ASN A 389 -2.68 53.58 -0.24
N PRO A 390 -3.03 52.29 -0.04
CA PRO A 390 -4.36 51.89 0.42
C PRO A 390 -4.58 52.33 1.87
N PRO A 391 -5.79 52.79 2.24
CA PRO A 391 -6.15 52.89 3.65
C PRO A 391 -6.20 51.48 4.28
N PRO A 392 -5.78 51.31 5.54
CA PRO A 392 -5.82 50.02 6.21
C PRO A 392 -7.28 49.57 6.40
N LEU A 393 -7.66 48.49 5.72
CA LEU A 393 -9.01 47.93 5.77
C LEU A 393 -9.17 47.01 7.00
N ASN A 394 -9.04 47.55 8.20
CA ASN A 394 -9.13 46.76 9.44
C ASN A 394 -10.57 46.31 9.81
N ASN A 395 -11.61 46.71 9.07
CA ASN A 395 -13.00 46.62 9.58
C ASN A 395 -14.02 45.90 8.68
N LEU A 396 -13.65 45.24 7.57
CA LEU A 396 -14.67 44.67 6.65
C LEU A 396 -14.98 43.17 6.79
N LEU A 397 -14.30 42.40 7.64
CA LEU A 397 -14.58 40.95 7.75
C LEU A 397 -14.42 40.43 9.19
N ASN A 398 -15.29 40.87 10.10
CA ASN A 398 -15.76 39.94 11.12
C ASN A 398 -16.90 39.15 10.48
N PRO A 399 -16.70 37.89 10.07
CA PRO A 399 -17.82 37.08 9.60
C PRO A 399 -18.86 37.05 10.73
N PRO A 400 -20.16 37.15 10.41
CA PRO A 400 -21.20 36.90 11.41
C PRO A 400 -20.91 35.55 12.10
N PRO A 401 -21.25 35.41 13.40
CA PRO A 401 -21.00 34.18 14.14
C PRO A 401 -21.47 32.98 13.31
N VAL A 402 -20.56 32.04 13.09
CA VAL A 402 -20.77 30.85 12.29
C VAL A 402 -22.05 30.17 12.82
N PRO A 403 -23.12 30.01 12.02
CA PRO A 403 -24.26 29.21 12.45
C PRO A 403 -23.72 27.81 12.80
N PRO A 404 -24.22 27.17 13.88
CA PRO A 404 -23.66 25.92 14.39
C PRO A 404 -23.45 24.95 13.23
N ASN A 405 -22.18 24.58 13.02
CA ASN A 405 -21.72 23.83 11.86
C ASN A 405 -22.67 22.66 11.58
N LYS A 406 -23.12 22.53 10.32
CA LYS A 406 -23.34 21.19 9.78
C LYS A 406 -21.99 20.49 9.99
N PRO A 407 -21.90 19.38 10.74
CA PRO A 407 -20.62 18.72 10.95
C PRO A 407 -19.96 18.55 9.59
N LEU A 408 -18.67 18.87 9.49
CA LEU A 408 -17.83 18.39 8.39
C LEU A 408 -18.26 16.95 8.10
N PRO A 409 -18.39 16.52 6.83
CA PRO A 409 -18.54 15.08 6.56
C PRO A 409 -17.51 14.42 7.46
N LYS A 410 -17.98 13.62 8.41
CA LYS A 410 -17.07 12.94 9.34
C LYS A 410 -16.10 12.29 8.39
N VAL A 411 -14.84 12.74 8.40
CA VAL A 411 -13.75 11.90 7.95
C VAL A 411 -14.00 10.66 8.77
N SER A 412 -14.56 9.64 8.13
CA SER A 412 -14.88 8.39 8.77
C SER A 412 -13.52 7.93 9.21
N GLN A 413 -13.22 8.15 10.50
CA GLN A 413 -12.07 7.48 11.07
C GLN A 413 -12.29 6.02 10.71
N PRO A 414 -11.29 5.35 10.11
CA PRO A 414 -11.43 3.96 9.74
C PRO A 414 -12.04 3.27 10.96
N LEU A 415 -13.17 2.61 10.71
CA LEU A 415 -13.99 1.99 11.74
C LEU A 415 -13.03 1.30 12.70
N ASN A 416 -13.00 1.74 13.97
CA ASN A 416 -11.95 1.29 14.88
C ASN A 416 -12.19 -0.19 15.18
N TRP A 417 -11.58 -1.05 14.36
CA TRP A 417 -11.74 -2.50 14.37
C TRP A 417 -11.34 -3.09 15.73
N SER A 418 -10.53 -2.38 16.54
CA SER A 418 -10.25 -2.79 17.92
C SER A 418 -11.50 -2.84 18.80
N LEU A 419 -12.46 -1.93 18.62
CA LEU A 419 -13.69 -1.91 19.40
C LEU A 419 -14.63 -3.04 18.99
N ILE A 420 -14.74 -3.30 17.68
CA ILE A 420 -15.54 -4.42 17.15
C ILE A 420 -14.90 -5.76 17.54
N GLY A 421 -13.57 -5.88 17.44
CA GLY A 421 -12.81 -7.03 17.89
C GLY A 421 -13.00 -7.30 19.38
N MET A 422 -12.96 -6.29 20.24
CA MET A 422 -13.23 -6.46 21.68
C MET A 422 -14.67 -6.93 21.96
N VAL A 423 -15.67 -6.44 21.22
CA VAL A 423 -17.06 -6.92 21.35
C VAL A 423 -17.20 -8.37 20.89
N LEU A 424 -16.55 -8.75 19.79
CA LEU A 424 -16.55 -10.12 19.27
C LEU A 424 -15.85 -11.10 20.22
N ILE A 425 -14.70 -10.73 20.77
CA ILE A 425 -13.99 -11.52 21.78
C ILE A 425 -14.85 -11.68 23.04
N GLY A 426 -15.52 -10.61 23.49
CA GLY A 426 -16.46 -10.67 24.60
C GLY A 426 -17.64 -11.61 24.35
N PHE A 427 -18.18 -11.63 23.12
CA PHE A 427 -19.28 -12.50 22.73
C PHE A 427 -18.84 -13.98 22.63
N ILE A 428 -17.66 -14.25 22.06
CA ILE A 428 -17.05 -15.59 22.03
C ILE A 428 -16.80 -16.10 23.45
N TYR A 429 -16.28 -15.24 24.35
CA TYR A 429 -16.08 -15.59 25.75
C TYR A 429 -17.40 -15.92 26.46
N LEU A 430 -18.47 -15.15 26.22
CA LEU A 430 -19.81 -15.42 26.75
C LEU A 430 -20.39 -16.75 26.23
N LEU A 431 -20.23 -17.05 24.95
CA LEU A 431 -20.62 -18.34 24.37
C LEU A 431 -19.84 -19.50 25.00
N TYR A 432 -18.53 -19.35 25.16
CA TYR A 432 -17.69 -20.34 25.82
C TYR A 432 -18.13 -20.61 27.27
N GLN A 433 -18.42 -19.55 28.04
CA GLN A 433 -18.95 -19.68 29.40
C GLN A 433 -20.34 -20.35 29.45
N PHE A 434 -21.18 -20.09 28.44
CA PHE A 434 -22.48 -20.74 28.32
C PHE A 434 -22.34 -22.25 28.08
N PHE A 435 -21.45 -22.68 27.18
CA PHE A 435 -21.20 -24.11 26.92
C PHE A 435 -20.57 -24.83 28.11
N LEU A 436 -19.66 -24.19 28.86
CA LEU A 436 -19.09 -24.75 30.09
C LEU A 436 -20.13 -24.96 31.20
N LYS A 437 -21.20 -24.14 31.24
CA LYS A 437 -22.30 -24.32 32.17
C LYS A 437 -23.31 -25.38 31.71
N ALA A 438 -23.51 -25.55 30.41
CA ALA A 438 -24.44 -26.55 29.86
C ALA A 438 -23.91 -27.99 29.94
N THR A 439 -22.62 -28.17 30.22
CA THR A 439 -21.94 -29.48 30.30
C THR A 439 -21.69 -29.95 31.75
N LYS A 440 -22.19 -29.21 32.74
CA LYS A 440 -22.30 -29.62 34.15
C LYS A 440 -23.76 -29.84 34.51
#